data_AF-A0A5S4SYZ5-F1
#
_entry.id   AF-A0A5S4SYZ5-F1
#
_cell.length_a   1.000
_cell.length_b   1.000
_cell.length_c   1.000
_cell.angle_alpha   90.00
_cell.angle_beta   90.00
_cell.angle_gamma   90.00
#
_symmetry.space_group_name_H-M   'P 1'
#
loop_
_entity.id
_entity.type
_entity.pdbx_description
1 polymer ?
#
loop_
_entity_poly.entity_id
_entity_poly.type
_entity_poly.pdbx_seq_one_letter_code
_entity_poly.pdbx_strand_id
1 'polypeptide(L)'
;MNFEFEDSEVAAISLQNGALQIRFSAARVLDGDRAGAGEGLWQPMLLICKQTAQADKVPEADLARILAAVGRVRQAQLHIAGQRLRSLPLPFVSDADFVLELEMGSGLFCRLNGQGLELQPLPGRSSTDSYQC
;
A
#
# COMPACT_ATOMS: atom_id res chain seq x y z
N MET A 1 -15.30 0.10 6.33
CA MET A 1 -14.48 -0.59 5.30
C MET A 1 -13.02 -0.61 5.73
N ASN A 2 -12.36 -1.75 5.60
CA ASN A 2 -10.94 -1.94 5.92
C ASN A 2 -10.19 -2.43 4.68
N PHE A 3 -9.11 -1.75 4.33
CA PHE A 3 -8.14 -2.22 3.35
C PHE A 3 -7.23 -3.28 3.96
N GLU A 4 -7.00 -4.38 3.26
CA GLU A 4 -6.03 -5.41 3.64
C GLU A 4 -4.83 -5.40 2.71
N PHE A 5 -3.63 -5.37 3.30
CA PHE A 5 -2.42 -5.36 2.49
C PHE A 5 -2.14 -6.70 1.80
N GLU A 6 -2.44 -7.80 2.49
CA GLU A 6 -2.24 -9.16 1.96
C GLU A 6 -3.14 -9.41 0.74
N ASP A 7 -2.62 -10.15 -0.24
CA ASP A 7 -3.25 -10.42 -1.55
C ASP A 7 -3.47 -9.20 -2.46
N SER A 8 -3.22 -7.97 -1.98
CA SER A 8 -3.31 -6.75 -2.79
C SER A 8 -2.20 -6.68 -3.85
N GLU A 9 -2.49 -6.08 -5.00
CA GLU A 9 -1.54 -5.94 -6.10
C GLU A 9 -0.99 -4.52 -6.17
N VAL A 10 0.33 -4.39 -5.99
CA VAL A 10 1.06 -3.14 -6.18
C VAL A 10 1.33 -2.95 -7.67
N ALA A 11 0.82 -1.86 -8.24
CA ALA A 11 1.02 -1.51 -9.64
C ALA A 11 2.25 -0.64 -9.86
N ALA A 12 2.59 0.23 -8.90
CA ALA A 12 3.77 1.09 -8.98
C ALA A 12 4.14 1.62 -7.59
N ILE A 13 5.43 1.85 -7.39
CA ILE A 13 5.96 2.63 -6.26
C ILE A 13 6.76 3.79 -6.86
N SER A 14 6.49 5.01 -6.40
CA SER A 14 7.15 6.21 -6.90
C SER A 14 7.50 7.17 -5.77
N LEU A 15 8.60 7.90 -5.91
CA LEU A 15 8.97 8.99 -5.02
C LEU A 15 8.55 10.31 -5.68
N GLN A 16 7.65 11.05 -5.04
CA GLN A 16 7.15 12.33 -5.54
C GLN A 16 7.23 13.37 -4.43
N ASN A 17 7.95 14.47 -4.66
CA ASN A 17 8.09 15.57 -3.70
C ASN A 17 8.53 15.12 -2.28
N GLY A 18 9.39 14.10 -2.20
CA GLY A 18 9.86 13.54 -0.92
C GLY A 18 8.91 12.55 -0.24
N ALA A 19 7.71 12.34 -0.79
CA ALA A 19 6.77 11.33 -0.33
C ALA A 19 6.82 10.08 -1.21
N LEU A 20 6.87 8.90 -0.59
CA LEU A 20 6.76 7.63 -1.33
C LEU A 20 5.29 7.29 -1.51
N GLN A 21 4.90 7.01 -2.73
CA GLN A 21 3.54 6.65 -3.12
C GLN A 21 3.52 5.21 -3.60
N ILE A 22 2.72 4.36 -2.94
CA ILE A 22 2.45 2.99 -3.35
C ILE A 22 1.05 2.95 -3.93
N ARG A 23 0.97 2.70 -5.25
CA ARG A 23 -0.28 2.57 -5.97
C ARG A 23 -0.64 1.10 -6.09
N PHE A 24 -1.81 0.75 -5.57
CA PHE A 24 -2.40 -0.58 -5.73
C PHE A 24 -3.37 -0.58 -6.91
N SER A 25 -3.24 -1.54 -7.83
CA SER A 25 -4.22 -1.77 -8.91
C SER A 25 -5.46 -2.47 -8.39
N ALA A 26 -5.27 -3.44 -7.49
CA ALA A 26 -6.31 -4.24 -6.90
C ALA A 26 -6.02 -4.42 -5.41
N ALA A 27 -6.70 -3.66 -4.58
CA ALA A 27 -6.63 -3.75 -3.13
C ALA A 27 -7.88 -4.40 -2.56
N ARG A 28 -7.74 -5.37 -1.65
CA ARG A 28 -8.89 -6.02 -1.01
C ARG A 28 -9.46 -5.10 0.07
N VAL A 29 -10.74 -4.76 -0.06
CA VAL A 29 -11.47 -3.92 0.90
C VAL A 29 -12.66 -4.68 1.46
N LEU A 30 -12.61 -4.93 2.77
CA LEU A 30 -13.66 -5.63 3.52
C LEU A 30 -14.61 -4.63 4.16
N ASP A 31 -15.91 -4.94 4.12
CA ASP A 31 -16.89 -4.21 4.92
C ASP A 31 -17.06 -4.90 6.28
N GLY A 32 -16.92 -4.13 7.37
CA GLY A 32 -16.88 -4.68 8.73
C GLY A 32 -18.21 -5.30 9.17
N ASP A 33 -19.31 -4.94 8.51
CA ASP A 33 -20.66 -5.38 8.85
C ASP A 33 -21.10 -6.69 8.14
N ARG A 34 -20.28 -7.22 7.22
CA ARG A 34 -20.56 -8.51 6.57
C ARG A 34 -19.79 -9.64 7.25
N ALA A 35 -20.36 -10.18 8.34
CA ALA A 35 -19.95 -11.45 8.90
C ALA A 35 -20.33 -12.59 7.93
N GLY A 36 -19.37 -12.98 7.08
CA GLY A 36 -19.50 -14.07 6.11
C GLY A 36 -18.34 -14.00 5.13
N ALA A 37 -18.06 -15.09 4.41
CA ALA A 37 -17.04 -15.17 3.37
C ALA A 37 -17.36 -14.27 2.15
N GLY A 38 -17.62 -12.99 2.40
CA GLY A 38 -17.84 -11.99 1.38
C GLY A 38 -16.50 -11.70 0.72
N GLU A 39 -16.41 -12.05 -0.56
CA GLU A 39 -15.34 -11.61 -1.44
C GLU A 39 -15.21 -10.09 -1.27
N GLY A 40 -14.12 -9.64 -0.64
CA GLY A 40 -13.86 -8.22 -0.46
C GLY A 40 -13.92 -7.47 -1.79
N LEU A 41 -14.29 -6.19 -1.75
CA LEU A 41 -14.27 -5.36 -2.94
C LEU A 41 -12.81 -5.11 -3.34
N TRP A 42 -12.47 -5.46 -4.58
CA TRP A 42 -11.18 -5.13 -5.16
C TRP A 42 -11.25 -3.75 -5.80
N GLN A 43 -10.43 -2.81 -5.33
CA GLN A 43 -10.41 -1.46 -5.90
C GLN A 43 -9.00 -0.85 -5.93
N PRO A 44 -8.74 0.13 -6.82
CA PRO A 44 -7.48 0.86 -6.82
C PRO A 44 -7.32 1.74 -5.57
N MET A 45 -6.14 1.70 -4.96
CA MET A 45 -5.84 2.47 -3.75
C MET A 45 -4.49 3.16 -3.87
N LEU A 46 -4.33 4.25 -3.12
CA LEU A 46 -3.07 4.96 -2.98
C LEU A 46 -2.70 5.04 -1.51
N LEU A 47 -1.54 4.49 -1.19
CA LEU A 47 -0.89 4.69 0.11
C LEU A 47 0.23 5.71 -0.07
N ILE A 48 0.17 6.78 0.71
CA ILE A 48 1.13 7.88 0.71
C ILE A 48 1.92 7.83 2.03
N CYS A 49 3.21 7.61 1.91
CA CYS A 49 4.18 7.74 2.98
C CYS A 49 4.72 9.18 2.96
N LYS A 50 4.18 10.06 3.81
CA LYS A 50 4.37 11.52 3.72
C LYS A 50 5.84 11.95 3.85
N GLN A 51 6.52 11.40 4.85
CA GLN A 51 7.94 11.63 5.08
C GLN A 51 8.58 10.26 5.23
N THR A 52 9.40 9.83 4.28
CA THR A 52 10.22 8.65 4.54
C THR A 52 11.45 9.12 5.31
N ALA A 53 11.82 8.42 6.38
CA ALA A 53 13.04 8.70 7.16
C ALA A 53 14.33 8.44 6.34
N GLN A 54 14.16 8.21 5.05
CA GLN A 54 15.01 7.47 4.14
C GLN A 54 15.54 8.32 2.98
N ALA A 55 15.00 9.51 2.75
CA ALA A 55 15.33 10.32 1.57
C ALA A 55 16.80 10.81 1.51
N ASP A 56 17.48 11.02 2.63
CA ASP A 56 18.86 11.54 2.67
C ASP A 56 19.93 10.51 3.12
N LYS A 57 19.54 9.32 3.60
CA LYS A 57 20.46 8.39 4.28
C LYS A 57 20.41 6.94 3.80
N VAL A 58 19.61 6.63 2.78
CA VAL A 58 19.48 5.27 2.27
C VAL A 58 20.46 5.02 1.12
N PRO A 59 21.21 3.90 1.15
CA PRO A 59 22.00 3.47 0.00
C PRO A 59 21.10 3.33 -1.23
N GLU A 60 21.53 3.86 -2.39
CA GLU A 60 20.77 3.84 -3.65
C GLU A 60 20.15 2.47 -3.99
N ALA A 61 20.85 1.39 -3.65
CA ALA A 61 20.41 0.01 -3.83
C ALA A 61 19.11 -0.34 -3.08
N ASP A 62 18.90 0.22 -1.89
CA ASP A 62 17.70 -0.05 -1.08
C ASP A 62 16.49 0.74 -1.61
N LEU A 63 16.70 1.97 -2.08
CA LEU A 63 15.66 2.73 -2.79
C LEU A 63 15.26 2.01 -4.09
N ALA A 64 16.23 1.52 -4.86
CA ALA A 64 15.95 0.75 -6.08
C ALA A 64 15.13 -0.52 -5.80
N ARG A 65 15.40 -1.23 -4.70
CA ARG A 65 14.60 -2.38 -4.27
C ARG A 65 13.17 -1.99 -3.92
N ILE A 66 13.00 -0.91 -3.17
CA ILE A 66 11.68 -0.37 -2.82
C ILE A 66 10.89 -0.03 -4.08
N LEU A 67 11.49 0.69 -5.03
CA LEU A 67 10.82 1.08 -6.27
C LEU A 67 10.49 -0.12 -7.17
N ALA A 68 11.24 -1.22 -7.05
CA ALA A 68 11.02 -2.46 -7.77
C ALA A 68 9.98 -3.39 -7.11
N ALA A 69 9.43 -3.06 -5.94
CA ALA A 69 8.45 -3.90 -5.23
C ALA A 69 7.04 -3.81 -5.85
N VAL A 70 6.91 -4.33 -7.07
CA VAL A 70 5.68 -4.36 -7.88
C VAL A 70 5.14 -5.80 -7.95
N GLY A 71 3.82 -5.94 -8.04
CA GLY A 71 3.10 -7.21 -8.14
C GLY A 71 2.28 -7.55 -6.89
N ARG A 72 1.90 -8.83 -6.77
CA ARG A 72 1.07 -9.32 -5.67
C ARG A 72 1.83 -9.26 -4.35
N VAL A 73 1.21 -8.69 -3.31
CA VAL A 73 1.70 -8.72 -1.94
C VAL A 73 1.37 -10.07 -1.33
N ARG A 74 2.41 -10.79 -0.92
CA ARG A 74 2.28 -12.08 -0.25
C ARG A 74 2.12 -11.90 1.25
N GLN A 75 2.91 -11.02 1.85
CA GLN A 75 2.80 -10.66 3.26
C GLN A 75 3.07 -9.18 3.41
N ALA A 76 2.38 -8.57 4.37
CA ALA A 76 2.62 -7.19 4.71
C ALA A 76 2.33 -6.94 6.18
N GLN A 77 3.14 -6.07 6.77
CA GLN A 77 3.02 -5.69 8.16
C GLN A 77 3.30 -4.22 8.34
N LEU A 78 2.30 -3.49 8.84
CA LEU A 78 2.46 -2.11 9.27
C LEU A 78 2.67 -2.09 10.79
N HIS A 79 3.65 -1.34 11.24
CA HIS A 79 3.87 -0.98 12.63
C HIS A 79 3.66 0.53 12.73
N ILE A 80 2.66 0.98 13.47
CA ILE A 80 2.37 2.41 13.63
C ILE A 80 1.79 2.66 15.02
N ALA A 81 2.23 3.73 15.69
CA ALA A 81 1.76 4.09 17.04
C ALA A 81 1.80 2.92 18.05
N GLY A 82 2.84 2.06 17.95
CA GLY A 82 3.00 0.88 18.82
C GLY A 82 2.12 -0.32 18.48
N GLN A 83 1.33 -0.26 17.40
CA GLN A 83 0.44 -1.35 16.96
C GLN A 83 0.99 -2.07 15.73
N ARG A 84 0.81 -3.40 15.67
CA ARG A 84 0.98 -4.22 14.46
C ARG A 84 -0.35 -4.31 13.73
N LEU A 85 -0.46 -3.70 12.55
CA LEU A 85 -1.65 -3.71 11.71
C LEU A 85 -1.38 -4.47 10.40
N ARG A 86 -2.33 -5.32 10.01
CA ARG A 86 -2.36 -5.98 8.68
C ARG A 86 -3.43 -5.39 7.77
N SER A 87 -4.22 -4.48 8.30
CA SER A 87 -5.28 -3.76 7.62
C SER A 87 -5.35 -2.34 8.14
N LEU A 88 -5.93 -1.46 7.33
CA LEU A 88 -6.17 -0.06 7.68
C LEU A 88 -7.64 0.28 7.43
N PRO A 89 -8.27 1.08 8.32
CA PRO A 89 -9.60 1.60 8.02
C PRO A 89 -9.55 2.53 6.81
N LEU A 90 -10.69 2.73 6.15
CA LEU A 90 -10.79 3.63 5.00
C LEU A 90 -11.75 4.80 5.29
N PRO A 91 -11.32 6.05 5.06
CA PRO A 91 -9.94 6.49 4.80
C PRO A 91 -9.06 6.35 6.05
N PHE A 92 -7.74 6.42 5.89
CA PHE A 92 -6.79 6.48 7.01
C PHE A 92 -5.81 7.63 6.84
N VAL A 93 -5.60 8.39 7.91
CA VAL A 93 -4.57 9.41 8.00
C VAL A 93 -3.94 9.33 9.39
N SER A 94 -2.61 9.36 9.44
CA SER A 94 -1.85 9.44 10.67
C SER A 94 -0.59 10.26 10.42
N ASP A 95 -0.10 10.96 11.44
CA ASP A 95 1.19 11.67 11.44
C ASP A 95 2.23 10.96 12.32
N ALA A 96 1.92 9.75 12.78
CA ALA A 96 2.81 8.94 13.60
C ALA A 96 3.96 8.34 12.77
N ASP A 97 5.03 7.97 13.49
CA ASP A 97 6.09 7.15 12.93
C ASP A 97 5.56 5.77 12.58
N PHE A 98 6.01 5.26 11.43
CA PHE A 98 5.61 3.96 10.94
C PHE A 98 6.80 3.15 10.39
N VAL A 99 6.62 1.84 10.41
CA VAL A 99 7.42 0.86 9.67
C VAL A 99 6.47 0.02 8.83
N LEU A 100 6.67 -0.01 7.52
CA LEU A 100 5.93 -0.85 6.60
C LEU A 100 6.87 -1.90 6.00
N GLU A 101 6.53 -3.16 6.20
CA GLU A 101 7.24 -4.30 5.65
C GLU A 101 6.35 -4.95 4.58
N LEU A 102 6.91 -5.20 3.40
CA LEU A 102 6.24 -5.85 2.27
C LEU A 102 7.08 -7.01 1.75
N GLU A 103 6.47 -8.18 1.66
CA GLU A 103 6.99 -9.33 0.91
C GLU A 103 6.13 -9.51 -0.35
N MET A 104 6.77 -9.41 -1.51
CA MET A 104 6.12 -9.59 -2.80
C MET A 104 6.06 -11.08 -3.16
N GLY A 105 5.12 -11.46 -4.02
CA GLY A 105 5.01 -12.83 -4.55
C GLY A 105 6.26 -13.27 -5.35
N SER A 106 7.08 -12.32 -5.80
CA SER A 106 8.38 -12.58 -6.41
C SER A 106 9.46 -13.01 -5.41
N GLY A 107 9.19 -12.95 -4.10
CA GLY A 107 10.16 -13.17 -3.02
C GLY A 107 10.95 -11.92 -2.63
N LEU A 108 10.71 -10.77 -3.29
CA LEU A 108 11.32 -9.51 -2.90
C LEU A 108 10.76 -9.03 -1.55
N PHE A 109 11.63 -8.77 -0.59
CA PHE A 109 11.29 -8.13 0.67
C PHE A 109 11.79 -6.68 0.69
N CYS A 110 10.93 -5.75 1.10
CA CYS A 110 11.31 -4.37 1.35
C CYS A 110 10.74 -3.85 2.67
N ARG A 111 11.49 -2.94 3.30
CA ARG A 111 11.13 -2.30 4.56
C ARG A 111 11.25 -0.78 4.45
N LEU A 112 10.17 -0.12 4.80
CA LEU A 112 9.97 1.32 4.68
C LEU A 112 9.80 1.90 6.07
N ASN A 113 10.61 2.88 6.44
CA ASN A 113 10.47 3.60 7.71
C ASN A 113 10.19 5.07 7.39
N GLY A 114 9.26 5.68 8.12
CA GLY A 114 8.89 7.07 7.89
C GLY A 114 7.98 7.61 8.97
N GLN A 115 7.55 8.85 8.73
CA GLN A 115 6.57 9.57 9.51
C GLN A 115 5.41 9.98 8.61
N GLY A 116 4.20 9.75 9.10
CA GLY A 116 2.99 10.13 8.42
C GLY A 116 2.59 9.19 7.30
N LEU A 117 1.36 8.71 7.38
CA LEU A 117 0.78 7.75 6.46
C LEU A 117 -0.63 8.19 6.10
N GLU A 118 -0.97 8.10 4.83
CA GLU A 118 -2.31 8.38 4.33
C GLU A 118 -2.72 7.29 3.35
N LEU A 119 -3.94 6.78 3.50
CA LEU A 119 -4.53 5.79 2.63
C LEU A 119 -5.87 6.31 2.12
N GLN A 120 -5.98 6.34 0.81
CA GLN A 120 -7.18 6.81 0.12
C GLN A 120 -7.51 5.93 -1.08
N PRO A 121 -8.80 5.77 -1.40
CA PRO A 121 -9.20 5.20 -2.68
C PRO A 121 -8.70 6.11 -3.80
N LEU A 122 -8.16 5.51 -4.86
CA LEU A 122 -7.96 6.27 -6.08
C LEU A 122 -9.32 6.39 -6.76
N PRO A 123 -9.74 7.59 -7.20
CA PRO A 123 -10.89 7.69 -8.07
C PRO A 123 -10.61 6.81 -9.27
N GLY A 124 -11.31 5.68 -9.35
CA GLY A 124 -11.22 4.80 -10.49
C GLY A 124 -11.51 5.64 -11.72
N ARG A 125 -10.70 5.52 -12.77
CA ARG A 125 -11.26 5.63 -14.10
C ARG A 125 -12.46 4.69 -14.10
N SER A 126 -13.64 5.28 -14.11
CA SER A 126 -14.87 4.53 -14.23
C SER A 126 -14.70 3.56 -15.40
N SER A 127 -15.09 2.32 -15.16
CA SER A 127 -15.36 1.34 -16.20
C SER A 127 -15.94 2.00 -17.44
N THR A 128 -15.17 2.00 -18.53
CA THR A 128 -15.56 1.89 -19.94
C THR A 128 -14.30 2.13 -20.76
N ASP A 129 -13.64 1.06 -21.18
CA ASP A 129 -13.46 0.86 -22.60
C ASP A 129 -13.52 -0.64 -22.83
N SER A 130 -14.69 -1.05 -23.31
CA SER A 130 -14.88 -2.33 -23.96
C SER A 130 -13.73 -2.52 -24.94
N TYR A 131 -12.97 -3.60 -24.78
CA TYR A 131 -12.16 -4.12 -25.86
C TYR A 131 -13.09 -4.31 -27.07
N GLN A 132 -12.98 -3.46 -28.08
CA GLN A 132 -13.45 -3.74 -29.42
C GLN A 132 -12.23 -4.07 -30.28
N CYS A 133 -12.20 -5.35 -30.66
CA CYS A 133 -11.55 -6.00 -31.80
C CYS A 133 -10.13 -5.56 -32.21
#